data_AF-A0A957X167-F1
#
_entry.id   AF-A0A957X167-F1
#
_cell.length_a   1.000
_cell.length_b   1.000
_cell.length_c   1.000
_cell.angle_alpha   90.00
_cell.angle_beta   90.00
_cell.angle_gamma   90.00
#
_symmetry.space_group_name_H-M   'P 1'
#
loop_
_entity.id
_entity.type
_entity.pdbx_description
1 polymer ?
#
loop_
_entity_poly.entity_id
_entity_poly.type
_entity_poly.pdbx_seq_one_letter_code
_entity_poly.pdbx_strand_id
1 'polypeptide(L)'
;FNTPAFHTVGQDGPYELRDVTITDQNDPGNPVFFPLLYTTPAYTLSTLENWHFQLTGNSTEAVDIDGNGLYDKLLFQTTVTVPWSAQYYLGLHLDGPTGAEVTSAGLIQGYSGTSSQTFEFAGEAISAAAIDGPYLLRLADVELYPSGGGVVRLGLAQDIFTSGAYQASQFQGFPVLPPPSAPTLAQPNNPDNDGNYDVSWSTVAEATGYELQEKPGALGEFATRYTGPQTTVTLTDQAPTLYCYRVRAQRGMLLSGWSNVVCLSVAQPTATATFTAAPTNTPTPTITPTPTPTGNPVSSPIIYVGADGSGTVSGVAFDDEDILAYDTSAGSWSIYFDGSDVGITNDVNAFHLESDGTLLLSFEVPTTLADVGAVDRSDIVRFTPTSLGETTAGSFSWLFDGSDVEFDTTSENVDAIGRAPDGRLVVSTL
;
A
#
# COMPACT_ATOMS: atom_id res chain seq x y z
N PHE A 1 -26.44 36.84 7.37
CA PHE A 1 -25.68 35.92 8.23
C PHE A 1 -26.59 34.77 8.60
N ASN A 2 -26.24 33.54 8.19
CA ASN A 2 -27.09 32.38 8.40
C ASN A 2 -26.78 31.82 9.81
N THR A 3 -27.81 31.40 10.53
CA THR A 3 -27.69 30.89 11.91
C THR A 3 -26.65 29.78 12.13
N PRO A 4 -26.35 28.86 11.19
CA PRO A 4 -25.30 27.85 11.38
C PRO A 4 -23.90 28.45 11.63
N ALA A 5 -23.58 29.58 10.98
CA ALA A 5 -22.28 30.23 11.11
C ALA A 5 -22.11 30.98 12.46
N PHE A 6 -23.21 31.27 13.17
CA PHE A 6 -23.14 31.89 14.50
C PHE A 6 -22.85 30.87 15.61
N HIS A 7 -23.31 29.62 15.45
CA HIS A 7 -23.03 28.58 16.44
C HIS A 7 -21.57 28.15 16.45
N THR A 8 -20.86 28.24 15.32
CA THR A 8 -19.42 27.94 15.22
C THR A 8 -18.52 28.98 15.91
N VAL A 9 -19.00 30.21 16.13
CA VAL A 9 -18.21 31.28 16.81
C VAL A 9 -18.33 31.18 18.34
N GLY A 10 -19.37 30.51 18.86
CA GLY A 10 -19.48 30.12 20.27
C GLY A 10 -19.56 31.25 21.29
N GLN A 11 -19.91 32.48 20.91
CA GLN A 11 -19.96 33.62 21.84
C GLN A 11 -21.36 34.26 21.92
N ASP A 12 -21.76 34.66 23.12
CA ASP A 12 -22.95 35.49 23.29
C ASP A 12 -22.73 36.85 22.62
N GLY A 13 -23.83 37.44 22.13
CA GLY A 13 -23.81 38.82 21.65
C GLY A 13 -23.63 39.81 22.79
N PRO A 14 -23.54 41.11 22.47
CA PRO A 14 -23.86 41.72 21.19
C PRO A 14 -22.74 41.59 20.15
N TYR A 15 -23.12 41.58 18.88
CA TYR A 15 -22.20 41.51 17.74
C TYR A 15 -22.12 42.87 17.04
N GLU A 16 -20.93 43.21 16.58
CA GLU A 16 -20.63 44.47 15.93
C GLU A 16 -20.44 44.27 14.42
N LEU A 17 -21.25 44.94 13.62
CA LEU A 17 -21.05 45.06 12.19
C LEU A 17 -20.05 46.18 11.95
N ARG A 18 -18.78 45.82 11.76
CA ARG A 18 -17.65 46.76 11.56
C ARG A 18 -17.21 46.80 10.11
N ASP A 19 -16.39 47.82 9.82
CA ASP A 19 -15.64 47.97 8.57
C ASP A 19 -16.49 47.88 7.29
N VAL A 20 -17.72 48.40 7.35
CA VAL A 20 -18.62 48.39 6.20
C VAL A 20 -18.25 49.54 5.27
N THR A 21 -17.97 49.20 4.02
CA THR A 21 -17.75 50.20 2.96
C THR A 21 -18.94 50.21 2.03
N ILE A 22 -19.57 51.38 1.87
CA ILE A 22 -20.65 51.58 0.90
C ILE A 22 -20.09 52.41 -0.25
N THR A 23 -20.18 51.85 -1.45
CA THR A 23 -19.72 52.51 -2.68
C THR A 23 -20.91 52.77 -3.58
N ASP A 24 -21.10 54.01 -4.02
CA ASP A 24 -22.06 54.31 -5.07
C ASP A 24 -21.55 53.74 -6.39
N GLN A 25 -22.36 52.93 -7.08
CA GLN A 25 -21.99 52.35 -8.37
C GLN A 25 -21.73 53.41 -9.44
N ASN A 26 -22.28 54.62 -9.28
CA ASN A 26 -22.08 55.75 -10.19
C ASN A 26 -20.91 56.66 -9.79
N ASP A 27 -20.36 56.53 -8.58
CA ASP A 27 -19.15 57.23 -8.12
C ASP A 27 -18.24 56.30 -7.29
N PRO A 28 -17.61 55.30 -7.94
CA PRO A 28 -16.81 54.30 -7.23
C PRO A 28 -15.53 54.86 -6.62
N GLY A 29 -15.14 56.10 -6.95
CA GLY A 29 -13.96 56.77 -6.40
C GLY A 29 -14.14 57.33 -5.00
N ASN A 30 -15.38 57.43 -4.50
CA ASN A 30 -15.70 57.98 -3.18
C ASN A 30 -16.49 57.00 -2.31
N PRO A 31 -15.85 55.92 -1.83
CA PRO A 31 -16.51 55.03 -0.87
C PRO A 31 -16.74 55.73 0.47
N VAL A 32 -17.87 55.43 1.11
CA VAL A 32 -18.15 55.81 2.50
C VAL A 32 -17.81 54.63 3.40
N PHE A 33 -16.88 54.86 4.33
CA PHE A 33 -16.42 53.84 5.26
C PHE A 33 -17.04 54.01 6.65
N PHE A 34 -17.61 52.93 7.18
CA PHE A 34 -18.16 52.84 8.52
C PHE A 34 -17.33 51.86 9.36
N PRO A 35 -16.42 52.35 10.23
CA PRO A 35 -15.62 51.47 11.09
C PRO A 35 -16.48 50.66 12.08
N LEU A 36 -17.67 51.17 12.41
CA LEU A 36 -18.72 50.47 13.13
C LEU A 36 -20.07 50.98 12.60
N LEU A 37 -20.84 50.09 11.95
CA LEU A 37 -22.13 50.42 11.37
C LEU A 37 -23.29 50.11 12.32
N TYR A 38 -23.21 48.99 13.05
CA TYR A 38 -24.29 48.56 13.94
C TYR A 38 -23.79 47.63 15.03
N THR A 39 -24.42 47.70 16.21
CA THR A 39 -24.23 46.73 17.29
C THR A 39 -25.59 46.11 17.57
N THR A 40 -25.69 44.79 17.53
CA THR A 40 -26.93 44.09 17.85
C THR A 40 -27.31 44.33 19.31
N PRO A 41 -28.58 44.18 19.70
CA PRO A 41 -28.92 43.94 21.11
C PRO A 41 -28.15 42.74 21.65
N ALA A 42 -27.94 42.69 22.96
CA ALA A 42 -27.38 41.50 23.60
C ALA A 42 -28.33 40.31 23.40
N TYR A 43 -27.78 39.17 22.98
CA TYR A 43 -28.49 37.91 22.86
C TYR A 43 -27.63 36.79 23.43
N THR A 44 -28.25 35.89 24.17
CA THR A 44 -27.58 34.65 24.57
C THR A 44 -27.73 33.63 23.45
N LEU A 45 -26.66 32.91 23.13
CA LEU A 45 -26.67 31.91 22.05
C LEU A 45 -27.78 30.87 22.24
N SER A 46 -28.14 30.61 23.50
CA SER A 46 -29.24 29.74 23.93
C SER A 46 -30.66 30.23 23.61
N THR A 47 -30.83 31.47 23.15
CA THR A 47 -32.12 32.07 22.79
C THR A 47 -32.35 32.17 21.28
N LEU A 48 -31.31 31.92 20.48
CA LEU A 48 -31.46 31.69 19.04
C LEU A 48 -32.04 30.28 18.84
N GLU A 49 -32.96 30.11 17.89
CA GLU A 49 -33.63 28.84 17.62
C GLU A 49 -32.62 27.68 17.60
N ASN A 50 -32.76 26.79 18.58
CA ASN A 50 -31.85 25.69 18.81
C ASN A 50 -31.63 24.88 17.52
N TRP A 51 -30.36 24.77 17.17
CA TRP A 51 -29.84 23.82 16.22
C TRP A 51 -30.10 22.40 16.73
N HIS A 52 -31.19 21.75 16.29
CA HIS A 52 -31.55 20.39 16.70
C HIS A 52 -31.30 19.41 15.58
N PHE A 53 -30.04 19.21 15.20
CA PHE A 53 -29.69 17.95 14.55
C PHE A 53 -29.73 16.85 15.62
N GLN A 54 -30.49 15.80 15.38
CA GLN A 54 -30.53 14.65 16.27
C GLN A 54 -30.49 13.37 15.46
N LEU A 55 -29.54 12.51 15.79
CA LEU A 55 -29.52 11.12 15.36
C LEU A 55 -29.80 10.24 16.58
N THR A 56 -30.76 9.34 16.46
CA THR A 56 -31.10 8.38 17.53
C THR A 56 -31.18 6.98 16.93
N GLY A 57 -30.52 6.01 17.55
CA GLY A 57 -30.65 4.62 17.12
C GLY A 57 -31.85 3.93 17.74
N ASN A 58 -32.46 3.04 16.96
CA ASN A 58 -33.70 2.36 17.32
C ASN A 58 -33.47 0.85 17.51
N SER A 59 -32.84 0.21 16.52
CA SER A 59 -32.62 -1.25 16.52
C SER A 59 -31.46 -1.64 15.60
N THR A 60 -31.04 -2.90 15.73
CA THR A 60 -30.09 -3.54 14.81
C THR A 60 -30.64 -4.82 14.21
N GLU A 61 -30.20 -5.16 13.00
CA GLU A 61 -30.57 -6.38 12.29
C GLU A 61 -29.35 -6.90 11.53
N ALA A 62 -28.91 -8.12 11.82
CA ALA A 62 -27.90 -8.80 11.04
C ALA A 62 -28.58 -9.60 9.91
N VAL A 63 -28.04 -9.51 8.69
CA VAL A 63 -28.66 -10.08 7.49
C VAL A 63 -27.70 -11.07 6.85
N ASP A 64 -28.18 -12.29 6.63
CA ASP A 64 -27.56 -13.34 5.81
C ASP A 64 -28.31 -13.37 4.47
N ILE A 65 -27.64 -12.95 3.40
CA ILE A 65 -28.16 -12.76 2.05
C ILE A 65 -28.09 -14.06 1.25
N ASP A 66 -27.02 -14.83 1.42
CA ASP A 66 -26.77 -16.04 0.62
C ASP A 66 -27.23 -17.34 1.31
N GLY A 67 -27.64 -17.24 2.58
CA GLY A 67 -28.19 -18.32 3.38
C GLY A 67 -27.12 -19.30 3.89
N ASN A 68 -25.85 -18.90 3.92
CA ASN A 68 -24.74 -19.77 4.33
C ASN A 68 -24.55 -19.87 5.86
N GLY A 69 -25.34 -19.12 6.64
CA GLY A 69 -25.29 -19.09 8.10
C GLY A 69 -24.32 -18.06 8.68
N LEU A 70 -23.70 -17.24 7.84
CA LEU A 70 -22.91 -16.07 8.21
C LEU A 70 -23.64 -14.79 7.76
N TYR A 71 -23.54 -13.73 8.54
CA TYR A 71 -24.15 -12.46 8.20
C TYR A 71 -23.28 -11.67 7.21
N ASP A 72 -23.84 -11.28 6.08
CA ASP A 72 -23.21 -10.40 5.09
C ASP A 72 -23.17 -8.94 5.55
N LYS A 73 -24.05 -8.54 6.46
CA LYS A 73 -24.12 -7.15 6.94
C LYS A 73 -24.83 -6.98 8.26
N LEU A 74 -24.50 -5.87 8.93
CA LEU A 74 -25.20 -5.36 10.10
C LEU A 74 -25.89 -4.04 9.76
N LEU A 75 -27.21 -4.00 9.94
CA LEU A 75 -28.03 -2.82 9.72
C LEU A 75 -28.35 -2.13 11.04
N PHE A 76 -28.19 -0.81 11.09
CA PHE A 76 -28.66 0.04 12.19
C PHE A 76 -29.85 0.87 11.71
N GLN A 77 -31.01 0.67 12.33
CA GLN A 77 -32.18 1.49 12.10
C GLN A 77 -32.12 2.70 13.02
N THR A 78 -32.18 3.88 12.44
CA THR A 78 -32.05 5.17 13.15
C THR A 78 -33.15 6.14 12.76
N THR A 79 -33.31 7.19 13.55
CA THR A 79 -34.16 8.33 13.26
C THR A 79 -33.30 9.58 13.22
N VAL A 80 -33.35 10.27 12.09
CA VAL A 80 -32.68 11.55 11.85
C VAL A 80 -33.74 12.65 11.97
N THR A 81 -33.49 13.64 12.80
CA THR A 81 -34.28 14.87 12.84
C THR A 81 -33.38 16.03 12.47
N VAL A 82 -33.76 16.77 11.43
CA VAL A 82 -33.04 17.93 10.94
C VAL A 82 -33.87 19.21 11.03
N PRO A 83 -33.24 20.34 11.36
CA PRO A 83 -33.93 21.64 11.45
C PRO A 83 -34.28 22.22 10.08
N TRP A 84 -33.52 21.89 9.04
CA TRP A 84 -33.80 22.35 7.67
C TRP A 84 -33.70 21.23 6.66
N SER A 85 -34.55 21.35 5.63
CA SER A 85 -34.47 20.52 4.44
C SER A 85 -33.19 20.84 3.67
N ALA A 86 -32.24 19.91 3.64
CA ALA A 86 -30.96 20.06 2.95
C ALA A 86 -30.28 18.70 2.75
N GLN A 87 -29.16 18.68 2.04
CA GLN A 87 -28.26 17.52 2.02
C GLN A 87 -27.34 17.56 3.24
N TYR A 88 -27.21 16.41 3.91
CA TYR A 88 -26.29 16.21 5.01
C TYR A 88 -25.39 15.03 4.70
N TYR A 89 -24.09 15.17 4.99
CA TYR A 89 -23.19 14.05 5.16
C TYR A 89 -23.23 13.61 6.62
N LEU A 90 -23.36 12.32 6.84
CA LEU A 90 -23.28 11.68 8.14
C LEU A 90 -22.14 10.66 8.12
N GLY A 91 -21.08 10.93 8.87
CA GLY A 91 -19.95 10.03 9.08
C GLY A 91 -20.14 9.26 10.39
N LEU A 92 -20.10 7.94 10.32
CA LEU A 92 -20.37 7.02 11.43
C LEU A 92 -19.20 6.08 11.62
N HIS A 93 -18.89 5.81 12.88
CA HIS A 93 -17.97 4.75 13.28
C HIS A 93 -18.76 3.64 13.96
N LEU A 94 -18.36 2.41 13.70
CA LEU A 94 -18.77 1.24 14.44
C LEU A 94 -17.59 0.84 15.32
N ASP A 95 -17.72 1.01 16.63
CA ASP A 95 -16.65 0.70 17.57
C ASP A 95 -16.94 -0.56 18.36
N GLY A 96 -15.88 -1.26 18.75
CA GLY A 96 -15.93 -2.36 19.70
C GLY A 96 -16.17 -1.87 21.14
N PRO A 97 -16.39 -2.80 22.08
CA PRO A 97 -16.71 -2.49 23.47
C PRO A 97 -15.59 -1.75 24.22
N THR A 98 -14.35 -1.78 23.71
CA THR A 98 -13.19 -1.06 24.27
C THR A 98 -12.91 0.27 23.57
N GLY A 99 -13.77 0.68 22.61
CA GLY A 99 -13.61 1.90 21.83
C GLY A 99 -12.66 1.79 20.63
N ALA A 100 -12.20 0.58 20.29
CA ALA A 100 -11.45 0.34 19.06
C ALA A 100 -12.42 0.39 17.87
N GLU A 101 -12.07 1.12 16.81
CA GLU A 101 -12.87 1.15 15.60
C GLU A 101 -12.86 -0.22 14.91
N VAL A 102 -14.06 -0.71 14.56
CA VAL A 102 -14.28 -1.94 13.78
C VAL A 102 -14.31 -1.58 12.30
N THR A 103 -15.10 -0.56 11.96
CA THR A 103 -15.25 -0.03 10.60
C THR A 103 -16.02 1.29 10.66
N SER A 104 -16.04 2.04 9.57
CA SER A 104 -16.77 3.30 9.44
C SER A 104 -17.62 3.33 8.17
N ALA A 105 -18.65 4.17 8.17
CA ALA A 105 -19.55 4.35 7.04
C ALA A 105 -19.93 5.83 6.92
N GLY A 106 -20.06 6.31 5.68
CA GLY A 106 -20.48 7.68 5.38
C GLY A 106 -21.66 7.70 4.44
N LEU A 107 -22.60 8.63 4.63
CA LEU A 107 -23.74 8.81 3.73
C LEU A 107 -24.05 10.28 3.50
N ILE A 108 -24.09 10.71 2.24
CA ILE A 108 -24.67 12.00 1.83
C ILE A 108 -26.12 11.76 1.42
N GLN A 109 -27.06 12.38 2.13
CA GLN A 109 -28.49 12.21 1.86
C GLN A 109 -29.27 13.50 2.14
N GLY A 110 -30.33 13.72 1.37
CA GLY A 110 -31.30 14.79 1.61
C GLY A 110 -32.23 14.43 2.77
N TYR A 111 -32.28 15.26 3.81
CA TYR A 111 -33.19 15.11 4.95
C TYR A 111 -34.10 16.33 5.07
N SER A 112 -35.32 16.11 5.57
CA SER A 112 -36.28 17.19 5.88
C SER A 112 -37.13 16.79 7.10
N GLY A 113 -37.14 17.61 8.15
CA GLY A 113 -37.84 17.28 9.38
C GLY A 113 -37.32 15.97 10.00
N THR A 114 -38.22 15.08 10.40
CA THR A 114 -37.87 13.76 10.96
C THR A 114 -38.07 12.65 9.93
N SER A 115 -37.07 11.80 9.77
CA SER A 115 -37.09 10.65 8.85
C SER A 115 -36.36 9.44 9.45
N SER A 116 -36.72 8.24 9.01
CA SER A 116 -35.95 7.03 9.32
C SER A 116 -34.77 6.91 8.38
N GLN A 117 -33.64 6.45 8.90
CA GLN A 117 -32.43 6.17 8.12
C GLN A 117 -31.84 4.82 8.56
N THR A 118 -31.51 3.98 7.60
CA THR A 118 -30.78 2.73 7.84
C THR A 118 -29.33 2.94 7.47
N PHE A 119 -28.41 2.59 8.37
CA PHE A 119 -26.99 2.52 8.07
C PHE A 119 -26.55 1.08 7.97
N GLU A 120 -25.72 0.78 6.98
CA GLU A 120 -25.24 -0.55 6.67
C GLU A 120 -23.75 -0.63 6.92
N PHE A 121 -23.34 -1.66 7.65
CA PHE A 121 -21.94 -2.03 7.84
C PHE A 121 -21.71 -3.41 7.24
N ALA A 122 -20.70 -3.51 6.38
CA ALA A 122 -20.38 -4.72 5.65
C ALA A 122 -19.86 -5.81 6.60
N GLY A 123 -20.40 -7.01 6.48
CA GLY A 123 -20.04 -8.16 7.31
C GLY A 123 -18.58 -8.55 7.15
N GLU A 124 -18.02 -8.42 5.95
CA GLU A 124 -16.61 -8.69 5.69
C GLU A 124 -15.67 -7.75 6.44
N ALA A 125 -16.06 -6.48 6.62
CA ALA A 125 -15.27 -5.52 7.39
C ALA A 125 -15.33 -5.85 8.89
N ILE A 126 -16.53 -6.21 9.38
CA ILE A 126 -16.72 -6.64 10.78
C ILE A 126 -15.94 -7.94 11.08
N SER A 127 -16.00 -8.90 10.15
CA SER A 127 -15.27 -10.17 10.23
C SER A 127 -13.76 -9.97 10.23
N ALA A 128 -13.25 -9.11 9.34
CA ALA A 128 -11.82 -8.80 9.20
C ALA A 128 -11.25 -8.08 10.42
N ALA A 129 -12.04 -7.21 11.08
CA ALA A 129 -11.63 -6.52 12.30
C ALA A 129 -11.37 -7.48 13.47
N ALA A 130 -11.99 -8.67 13.47
CA ALA A 130 -11.85 -9.68 14.52
C ALA A 130 -12.14 -9.15 15.95
N ILE A 131 -13.00 -8.14 16.05
CA ILE A 131 -13.44 -7.52 17.31
C ILE A 131 -14.87 -7.96 17.56
N ASP A 132 -15.11 -8.65 18.67
CA ASP A 132 -16.46 -9.01 19.11
C ASP A 132 -17.19 -7.79 19.67
N GLY A 133 -18.51 -7.75 19.43
CA GLY A 133 -19.41 -6.76 20.00
C GLY A 133 -19.68 -6.98 21.50
N PRO A 134 -20.61 -6.21 22.09
CA PRO A 134 -21.58 -5.34 21.42
C PRO A 134 -20.92 -4.15 20.75
N TYR A 135 -21.43 -3.79 19.57
CA TYR A 135 -20.88 -2.70 18.78
C TYR A 135 -21.56 -1.38 19.12
N LEU A 136 -20.77 -0.34 19.28
CA LEU A 136 -21.22 1.03 19.51
C LEU A 136 -21.27 1.77 18.17
N LEU A 137 -22.46 2.18 17.74
CA LEU A 137 -22.62 3.14 16.66
C LEU A 137 -22.34 4.54 17.20
N ARG A 138 -21.30 5.18 16.70
CA ARG A 138 -20.93 6.56 17.02
C ARG A 138 -21.08 7.44 15.78
N LEU A 139 -21.71 8.59 15.95
CA LEU A 139 -21.65 9.68 15.00
C LEU A 139 -20.33 10.41 15.16
N ALA A 140 -19.53 10.45 14.10
CA ALA A 140 -18.19 11.03 14.09
C ALA A 140 -18.16 12.39 13.38
N ASP A 141 -18.91 12.53 12.29
CA ASP A 141 -18.99 13.77 11.52
C ASP A 141 -20.42 14.04 11.04
N VAL A 142 -20.77 15.32 10.99
CA VAL A 142 -21.94 15.81 10.29
C VAL A 142 -21.53 17.05 9.51
N GLU A 143 -21.77 17.01 8.20
CA GLU A 143 -21.62 18.18 7.34
C GLU A 143 -22.95 18.54 6.69
N LEU A 144 -23.28 19.83 6.69
CA LEU A 144 -24.46 20.36 6.02
C LEU A 144 -24.04 21.02 4.70
N TYR A 145 -24.76 20.67 3.63
CA TYR A 145 -24.62 21.21 2.28
C TYR A 145 -25.87 22.03 1.91
N PRO A 146 -25.88 23.36 2.14
CA PRO A 146 -26.99 24.23 1.79
C PRO A 146 -27.02 24.48 0.27
N SER A 147 -28.22 24.74 -0.27
CA SER A 147 -28.44 24.99 -1.71
C SER A 147 -27.81 26.28 -2.26
N GLY A 148 -27.08 27.05 -1.45
CA GLY A 148 -26.45 28.32 -1.81
C GLY A 148 -24.92 28.32 -1.88
N GLY A 149 -24.28 27.15 -1.72
CA GLY A 149 -22.82 27.00 -1.69
C GLY A 149 -22.21 27.23 -0.29
N GLY A 150 -21.18 26.45 0.03
CA GLY A 150 -20.50 26.39 1.34
C GLY A 150 -20.82 25.09 2.11
N VAL A 151 -19.84 24.55 2.85
CA VAL A 151 -20.02 23.38 3.72
C VAL A 151 -19.98 23.86 5.16
N VAL A 152 -20.95 23.44 5.98
CA VAL A 152 -20.92 23.68 7.43
C VAL A 152 -20.56 22.37 8.12
N ARG A 153 -19.35 22.30 8.67
CA ARG A 153 -18.86 21.16 9.47
C ARG A 153 -19.23 21.34 10.93
N LEU A 154 -19.77 20.30 11.54
CA LEU A 154 -20.41 20.41 12.85
C LEU A 154 -19.65 19.68 13.94
N GLY A 155 -18.71 18.81 13.55
CA GLY A 155 -17.75 18.18 14.46
C GLY A 155 -18.41 17.55 15.69
N LEU A 156 -19.44 16.73 15.47
CA LEU A 156 -20.18 16.07 16.55
C LEU A 156 -19.67 14.64 16.74
N ALA A 157 -19.08 14.38 17.90
CA ALA A 157 -18.82 13.02 18.38
C ALA A 157 -19.94 12.62 19.36
N GLN A 158 -20.83 11.72 18.95
CA GLN A 158 -21.95 11.27 19.78
C GLN A 158 -22.15 9.76 19.70
N ASP A 159 -22.21 9.10 20.84
CA ASP A 159 -22.64 7.72 20.95
C ASP A 159 -24.15 7.62 20.70
N ILE A 160 -24.54 6.83 19.69
CA ILE A 160 -25.91 6.78 19.18
C ILE A 160 -26.65 5.56 19.70
N PHE A 161 -26.03 4.39 19.60
CA PHE A 161 -26.69 3.13 19.90
C PHE A 161 -25.68 2.00 20.11
N THR A 162 -25.95 1.13 21.07
CA THR A 162 -25.17 -0.09 21.28
C THR A 162 -25.98 -1.28 20.79
N SER A 163 -25.40 -2.08 19.89
CA SER A 163 -26.02 -3.28 19.34
C SER A 163 -26.09 -4.43 20.36
N GLY A 164 -26.70 -5.55 19.95
CA GLY A 164 -26.57 -6.81 20.69
C GLY A 164 -25.14 -7.36 20.68
N ALA A 165 -24.88 -8.39 21.47
CA ALA A 165 -23.60 -9.09 21.41
C ALA A 165 -23.53 -9.93 20.12
N TYR A 166 -22.72 -9.48 19.18
CA TYR A 166 -22.36 -10.22 17.97
C TYR A 166 -20.90 -10.64 18.05
N GLN A 167 -20.56 -11.83 17.58
CA GLN A 167 -19.16 -12.22 17.38
C GLN A 167 -18.72 -11.87 15.97
N ALA A 168 -17.49 -11.39 15.80
CA ALA A 168 -16.96 -11.08 14.47
C ALA A 168 -17.01 -12.30 13.54
N SER A 169 -16.81 -13.50 14.10
CA SER A 169 -16.91 -14.78 13.39
C SER A 169 -18.31 -15.16 12.89
N GLN A 170 -19.36 -14.47 13.33
CA GLN A 170 -20.71 -14.64 12.79
C GLN A 170 -20.91 -13.91 11.46
N PHE A 171 -19.98 -13.04 11.07
CA PHE A 171 -20.05 -12.32 9.81
C PHE A 171 -19.19 -12.98 8.73
N GLN A 172 -19.69 -12.93 7.51
CA GLN A 172 -19.01 -13.48 6.34
C GLN A 172 -17.71 -12.71 6.09
N GLY A 173 -16.59 -13.42 6.09
CA GLY A 173 -15.31 -12.84 5.66
C GLY A 173 -15.21 -12.74 4.14
N PHE A 174 -14.15 -12.11 3.65
CA PHE A 174 -13.86 -12.11 2.20
C PHE A 174 -13.81 -13.55 1.67
N PRO A 175 -14.44 -13.84 0.51
CA PRO A 175 -14.32 -15.15 -0.11
C PRO A 175 -12.84 -15.42 -0.42
N VAL A 176 -12.23 -16.35 0.34
CA VAL A 176 -10.84 -16.76 0.10
C VAL A 176 -10.81 -17.60 -1.17
N LEU A 177 -10.46 -16.99 -2.30
CA LEU A 177 -10.24 -17.72 -3.54
C LEU A 177 -9.03 -18.65 -3.35
N PRO A 178 -9.15 -19.96 -3.64
CA PRO A 178 -8.01 -20.86 -3.55
C PRO A 178 -6.96 -20.49 -4.62
N PRO A 179 -5.65 -20.66 -4.33
CA PRO A 179 -4.62 -20.51 -5.34
C PRO A 179 -4.86 -21.40 -6.56
N PRO A 180 -4.48 -20.96 -7.78
CA PRO A 180 -4.60 -21.80 -8.98
C PRO A 180 -3.81 -23.11 -8.83
N SER A 181 -4.15 -24.14 -9.61
CA SER A 181 -3.34 -25.36 -9.66
C SER A 181 -1.99 -25.09 -10.33
N ALA A 182 -0.96 -25.87 -9.97
CA ALA A 182 0.33 -25.80 -10.66
C ALA A 182 0.16 -26.21 -12.14
N PRO A 183 0.72 -25.46 -13.10
CA PRO A 183 0.80 -25.90 -14.49
C PRO A 183 1.74 -27.10 -14.64
N THR A 184 1.59 -27.85 -15.74
CA THR A 184 2.53 -28.92 -16.13
C THR A 184 3.43 -28.40 -17.24
N LEU A 185 4.75 -28.47 -17.02
CA LEU A 185 5.76 -27.99 -17.96
C LEU A 185 6.19 -29.12 -18.91
N ALA A 186 6.10 -28.88 -20.21
CA ALA A 186 6.49 -29.85 -21.24
C ALA A 186 8.02 -29.86 -21.44
N GLN A 187 8.56 -31.01 -21.84
CA GLN A 187 9.98 -31.15 -22.17
C GLN A 187 10.31 -30.31 -23.43
N PRO A 188 11.20 -29.29 -23.33
CA PRO A 188 11.61 -28.52 -24.50
C PRO A 188 12.37 -29.38 -25.51
N ASN A 189 12.22 -29.08 -26.79
CA ASN A 189 12.84 -29.82 -27.88
C ASN A 189 13.75 -28.90 -28.71
N ASN A 190 15.04 -29.24 -28.81
CA ASN A 190 16.07 -28.49 -29.55
C ASN A 190 16.97 -29.49 -30.30
N PRO A 191 16.49 -30.11 -31.39
CA PRO A 191 17.19 -31.22 -32.04
C PRO A 191 18.43 -30.79 -32.84
N ASP A 192 18.47 -29.55 -33.31
CA ASP A 192 19.57 -28.94 -34.06
C ASP A 192 20.65 -28.33 -33.15
N ASN A 193 20.36 -28.14 -31.86
CA ASN A 193 21.26 -27.58 -30.85
C ASN A 193 21.74 -26.17 -31.20
N ASP A 194 20.97 -25.40 -31.95
CA ASP A 194 21.31 -24.03 -32.33
C ASP A 194 21.04 -23.01 -31.20
N GLY A 195 20.36 -23.46 -30.14
CA GLY A 195 19.99 -22.64 -28.99
C GLY A 195 18.61 -22.00 -29.12
N ASN A 196 17.83 -22.37 -30.16
CA ASN A 196 16.51 -21.86 -30.42
C ASN A 196 15.47 -22.96 -30.16
N TYR A 197 14.56 -22.72 -29.21
CA TYR A 197 13.51 -23.68 -28.86
C TYR A 197 12.37 -23.04 -28.10
N ASP A 198 11.22 -23.71 -28.13
CA ASP A 198 10.04 -23.29 -27.37
C ASP A 198 9.98 -24.01 -26.01
N VAL A 199 9.65 -23.24 -24.98
CA VAL A 199 9.29 -23.73 -23.64
C VAL A 199 7.80 -23.53 -23.45
N SER A 200 7.03 -24.62 -23.27
CA SER A 200 5.56 -24.57 -23.20
C SER A 200 4.98 -25.36 -22.03
N TRP A 201 3.79 -24.97 -21.57
CA TRP A 201 3.11 -25.58 -20.42
C TRP A 201 1.59 -25.64 -20.59
N SER A 202 0.92 -26.41 -19.72
CA SER A 202 -0.53 -26.56 -19.72
C SER A 202 -1.25 -25.29 -19.26
N THR A 203 -2.45 -25.04 -19.79
CA THR A 203 -3.35 -24.01 -19.26
C THR A 203 -3.84 -24.39 -17.86
N VAL A 204 -4.03 -23.38 -17.01
CA VAL A 204 -4.62 -23.50 -15.67
C VAL A 204 -5.93 -22.72 -15.66
N ALA A 205 -7.00 -23.34 -15.16
CA ALA A 205 -8.32 -22.72 -15.10
C ALA A 205 -8.25 -21.40 -14.33
N GLU A 206 -8.85 -20.36 -14.91
CA GLU A 206 -8.97 -19.03 -14.29
C GLU A 206 -7.63 -18.31 -14.02
N ALA A 207 -6.52 -18.86 -14.51
CA ALA A 207 -5.24 -18.17 -14.51
C ALA A 207 -5.26 -17.02 -15.52
N THR A 208 -4.83 -15.85 -15.05
CA THR A 208 -4.70 -14.62 -15.85
C THR A 208 -3.27 -14.42 -16.36
N GLY A 209 -2.30 -15.19 -15.84
CA GLY A 209 -0.90 -15.12 -16.23
C GLY A 209 -0.08 -16.31 -15.75
N TYR A 210 1.18 -16.35 -16.17
CA TYR A 210 2.18 -17.33 -15.78
C TYR A 210 3.52 -16.65 -15.58
N GLU A 211 4.34 -17.21 -14.70
CA GLU A 211 5.74 -16.86 -14.51
C GLU A 211 6.62 -18.07 -14.80
N LEU A 212 7.45 -17.97 -15.83
CA LEU A 212 8.47 -18.95 -16.18
C LEU A 212 9.82 -18.50 -15.60
N GLN A 213 10.49 -19.41 -14.89
CA GLN A 213 11.87 -19.22 -14.46
C GLN A 213 12.82 -20.16 -15.21
N GLU A 214 14.03 -19.65 -15.46
CA GLU A 214 15.14 -20.33 -16.10
C GLU A 214 16.33 -20.38 -15.15
N LYS A 215 17.03 -21.51 -15.14
CA LYS A 215 18.28 -21.72 -14.41
C LYS A 215 19.38 -22.14 -15.39
N PRO A 216 20.39 -21.30 -15.66
CA PRO A 216 21.52 -21.65 -16.52
C PRO A 216 22.63 -22.39 -15.75
N GLY A 217 23.08 -23.51 -16.30
CA GLY A 217 24.08 -24.40 -15.72
C GLY A 217 23.62 -25.15 -14.47
N ALA A 218 24.44 -26.11 -14.03
CA ALA A 218 24.15 -26.89 -12.83
C ALA A 218 24.18 -26.03 -11.54
N LEU A 219 25.02 -25.00 -11.53
CA LEU A 219 25.26 -24.10 -10.38
C LEU A 219 24.51 -22.77 -10.47
N GLY A 220 23.73 -22.51 -11.52
CA GLY A 220 22.94 -21.28 -11.60
C GLY A 220 21.77 -21.30 -10.63
N GLU A 221 21.10 -20.16 -10.52
CA GLU A 221 19.85 -20.00 -9.77
C GLU A 221 18.68 -19.80 -10.73
N PHE A 222 17.46 -20.13 -10.28
CA PHE A 222 16.26 -19.85 -11.07
C PHE A 222 15.98 -18.34 -11.07
N ALA A 223 15.94 -17.75 -12.25
CA ALA A 223 15.59 -16.36 -12.48
C ALA A 223 14.39 -16.25 -13.42
N THR A 224 13.55 -15.22 -13.25
CA THR A 224 12.36 -15.02 -14.09
C THR A 224 12.75 -14.73 -15.53
N ARG A 225 12.30 -15.60 -16.44
CA ARG A 225 12.53 -15.49 -17.88
C ARG A 225 11.34 -14.87 -18.61
N TYR A 226 10.13 -15.10 -18.11
CA TYR A 226 8.89 -14.60 -18.70
C TYR A 226 7.81 -14.43 -17.64
N THR A 227 7.03 -13.36 -17.79
CA THR A 227 5.76 -13.14 -17.08
C THR A 227 4.71 -12.70 -18.10
N GLY A 228 3.53 -13.31 -18.09
CA GLY A 228 2.41 -12.91 -18.94
C GLY A 228 1.41 -14.04 -19.23
N PRO A 229 0.42 -13.82 -20.11
CA PRO A 229 -0.70 -14.72 -20.31
C PRO A 229 -0.41 -15.91 -21.24
N GLN A 230 0.72 -15.88 -21.97
CA GLN A 230 1.05 -16.92 -22.93
C GLN A 230 1.43 -18.22 -22.20
N THR A 231 1.19 -19.35 -22.85
CA THR A 231 1.58 -20.67 -22.35
C THR A 231 2.82 -21.25 -23.04
N THR A 232 3.48 -20.42 -23.86
CA THR A 232 4.69 -20.77 -24.61
C THR A 232 5.60 -19.56 -24.71
N VAL A 233 6.90 -19.78 -24.55
CA VAL A 233 7.96 -18.77 -24.75
C VAL A 233 8.98 -19.35 -25.72
N THR A 234 9.23 -18.62 -26.81
CA THR A 234 10.32 -18.94 -27.74
C THR A 234 11.61 -18.32 -27.22
N LEU A 235 12.61 -19.17 -27.00
CA LEU A 235 13.96 -18.76 -26.66
C LEU A 235 14.84 -18.83 -27.91
N THR A 236 15.71 -17.84 -28.08
CA THR A 236 16.67 -17.76 -29.18
C THR A 236 18.08 -17.55 -28.64
N ASP A 237 19.07 -18.01 -29.40
CA ASP A 237 20.50 -17.81 -29.19
C ASP A 237 20.97 -18.17 -27.77
N GLN A 238 20.40 -19.23 -27.18
CA GLN A 238 20.81 -19.71 -25.87
C GLN A 238 22.27 -20.19 -25.91
N ALA A 239 23.06 -19.76 -24.93
CA ALA A 239 24.47 -20.11 -24.87
C ALA A 239 24.65 -21.62 -24.61
N PRO A 240 25.75 -22.25 -25.06
CA PRO A 240 26.00 -23.66 -24.79
C PRO A 240 26.13 -23.98 -23.29
N THR A 241 25.07 -24.51 -22.68
CA THR A 241 25.03 -24.97 -21.28
C THR A 241 23.77 -25.83 -21.03
N LEU A 242 23.60 -26.30 -19.79
CA LEU A 242 22.34 -26.90 -19.33
C LEU A 242 21.37 -25.80 -18.92
N TYR A 243 20.12 -25.84 -19.36
CA TYR A 243 19.06 -24.97 -18.86
C TYR A 243 17.98 -25.79 -18.19
N CYS A 244 17.54 -25.37 -17.00
CA CYS A 244 16.39 -25.95 -16.31
C CYS A 244 15.28 -24.91 -16.17
N TYR A 245 14.03 -25.35 -16.33
CA TYR A 245 12.87 -24.49 -16.34
C TYR A 245 11.82 -24.94 -15.32
N ARG A 246 11.09 -23.99 -14.76
CA ARG A 246 9.87 -24.20 -13.97
C ARG A 246 8.90 -23.06 -14.23
N VAL A 247 7.61 -23.32 -14.15
CA VAL A 247 6.56 -22.30 -14.37
C VAL A 247 5.49 -22.40 -13.30
N ARG A 248 4.91 -21.28 -12.90
CA ARG A 248 3.72 -21.21 -12.04
C ARG A 248 2.64 -20.35 -12.67
N ALA A 249 1.39 -20.60 -12.30
CA ALA A 249 0.23 -19.85 -12.78
C ALA A 249 -0.15 -18.75 -11.77
N GLN A 250 -0.74 -17.69 -12.28
CA GLN A 250 -1.19 -16.53 -11.52
C GLN A 250 -2.67 -16.25 -11.80
N ARG A 251 -3.43 -15.93 -10.75
CA ARG A 251 -4.80 -15.43 -10.82
C ARG A 251 -4.93 -14.21 -9.91
N GLY A 252 -4.94 -13.02 -10.50
CA GLY A 252 -4.80 -11.79 -9.70
C GLY A 252 -3.49 -11.83 -8.89
N MET A 253 -3.59 -11.77 -7.57
CA MET A 253 -2.43 -11.89 -6.66
C MET A 253 -2.12 -13.32 -6.20
N LEU A 254 -2.97 -14.30 -6.54
CA LEU A 254 -2.79 -15.69 -6.12
C LEU A 254 -1.85 -16.43 -7.08
N LEU A 255 -0.82 -17.06 -6.51
CA LEU A 255 0.16 -17.86 -7.26
C LEU A 255 -0.02 -19.34 -6.96
N SER A 256 0.06 -20.16 -7.99
CA SER A 256 0.14 -21.61 -7.80
C SER A 256 1.52 -22.04 -7.32
N GLY A 257 1.62 -23.30 -6.88
CA GLY A 257 2.92 -23.95 -6.75
C GLY A 257 3.64 -24.06 -8.10
N TRP A 258 4.97 -24.23 -8.06
CA TRP A 258 5.76 -24.47 -9.26
C TRP A 258 5.38 -25.79 -9.94
N SER A 259 5.49 -25.82 -11.27
CA SER A 259 5.42 -27.03 -12.08
C SER A 259 6.51 -28.04 -11.72
N ASN A 260 6.47 -29.20 -12.38
CA ASN A 260 7.67 -30.02 -12.56
C ASN A 260 8.83 -29.20 -13.17
N VAL A 261 10.07 -29.54 -12.79
CA VAL A 261 11.28 -28.98 -13.42
C VAL A 261 11.66 -29.85 -14.62
N VAL A 262 11.93 -29.21 -15.76
CA VAL A 262 12.47 -29.88 -16.97
C VAL A 262 13.79 -29.23 -17.35
N CYS A 263 14.73 -30.01 -17.86
CA CYS A 263 16.03 -29.48 -18.28
C CYS A 263 16.38 -29.91 -19.71
N LEU A 264 17.10 -29.05 -20.42
CA LEU A 264 17.58 -29.23 -21.79
C LEU A 264 19.06 -28.78 -21.87
N SER A 265 19.90 -29.54 -22.55
CA SER A 265 21.28 -29.12 -22.84
C SER A 265 21.37 -28.50 -24.23
N VAL A 266 22.00 -27.32 -24.31
CA VAL A 266 22.40 -26.69 -25.57
C VAL A 266 23.87 -27.02 -25.82
N ALA A 267 24.17 -27.67 -26.95
CA ALA A 267 25.52 -28.07 -27.29
C ALA A 267 26.33 -26.91 -27.90
N GLN A 268 27.65 -26.95 -27.76
CA GLN A 268 28.53 -26.01 -28.45
C GLN A 268 28.52 -26.32 -29.96
N PRO A 269 28.42 -25.31 -30.86
CA PRO A 269 28.56 -25.56 -32.28
C PRO A 269 29.91 -26.24 -32.55
N THR A 270 29.86 -27.37 -33.26
CA THR A 270 31.06 -28.16 -33.55
C THR A 270 31.97 -27.33 -34.46
N ALA A 271 33.12 -26.87 -33.93
CA ALA A 271 34.14 -26.24 -34.77
C ALA A 271 34.75 -27.30 -35.70
N THR A 272 34.55 -27.17 -37.01
CA THR A 272 35.27 -27.96 -38.01
C THR A 272 36.75 -27.59 -37.96
N ALA A 273 37.56 -28.43 -37.31
CA ALA A 273 38.99 -28.19 -37.15
C ALA A 273 39.73 -28.38 -38.48
N THR A 274 40.31 -27.29 -39.01
CA THR A 274 41.35 -27.36 -40.05
C THR A 274 42.71 -27.39 -39.35
N PHE A 275 43.36 -28.56 -39.31
CA PHE A 275 44.66 -28.73 -38.65
C PHE A 275 45.80 -28.07 -39.45
N THR A 276 46.63 -27.27 -38.78
CA THR A 276 48.00 -26.93 -39.22
C THR A 276 48.95 -27.15 -38.04
N ALA A 277 50.11 -27.75 -38.30
CA ALA A 277 50.95 -28.42 -37.31
C ALA A 277 51.66 -27.52 -36.28
N ALA A 278 51.98 -28.15 -35.14
CA ALA A 278 52.62 -27.65 -33.92
C ALA A 278 54.04 -27.05 -34.10
N PRO A 279 54.63 -26.43 -33.06
CA PRO A 279 55.41 -27.27 -32.13
C PRO A 279 55.48 -26.83 -30.64
N THR A 280 55.76 -27.86 -29.82
CA THR A 280 56.56 -27.95 -28.57
C THR A 280 56.08 -27.48 -27.18
N ASN A 281 56.36 -28.40 -26.23
CA ASN A 281 56.02 -28.52 -24.81
C ASN A 281 56.60 -27.46 -23.85
N THR A 282 56.01 -27.36 -22.64
CA THR A 282 56.61 -27.36 -21.25
C THR A 282 55.81 -26.45 -20.29
N PRO A 283 55.69 -26.70 -18.96
CA PRO A 283 55.17 -27.86 -18.23
C PRO A 283 53.93 -27.51 -17.34
N THR A 284 53.35 -28.56 -16.76
CA THR A 284 52.22 -28.61 -15.80
C THR A 284 52.38 -27.76 -14.52
N PRO A 285 51.34 -27.05 -14.05
CA PRO A 285 51.24 -26.63 -12.65
C PRO A 285 50.43 -27.60 -11.78
N THR A 286 50.90 -27.70 -10.54
CA THR A 286 50.47 -28.50 -9.39
C THR A 286 49.02 -28.23 -8.94
N ILE A 287 48.29 -29.30 -8.59
CA ILE A 287 46.98 -29.25 -7.94
C ILE A 287 47.14 -29.08 -6.42
N THR A 288 46.58 -28.01 -5.87
CA THR A 288 46.38 -27.78 -4.43
C THR A 288 44.98 -28.26 -4.05
N PRO A 289 44.79 -29.07 -2.99
CA PRO A 289 43.46 -29.55 -2.61
C PRO A 289 42.59 -28.44 -2.00
N THR A 290 41.37 -28.31 -2.52
CA THR A 290 40.29 -27.45 -2.02
C THR A 290 39.81 -27.91 -0.63
N PRO A 291 39.65 -27.02 0.37
CA PRO A 291 39.10 -27.39 1.67
C PRO A 291 37.60 -27.70 1.59
N THR A 292 37.20 -28.72 2.36
CA THR A 292 35.82 -29.16 2.61
C THR A 292 35.04 -28.08 3.37
N PRO A 293 33.81 -27.70 2.95
CA PRO A 293 32.99 -26.78 3.72
C PRO A 293 32.37 -27.50 4.93
N THR A 294 32.71 -27.04 6.13
CA THR A 294 32.09 -27.42 7.40
C THR A 294 31.10 -26.34 7.85
N GLY A 295 29.85 -26.76 8.13
CA GLY A 295 28.93 -26.12 9.09
C GLY A 295 28.05 -24.98 8.55
N ASN A 296 26.72 -25.18 8.63
CA ASN A 296 25.75 -24.07 8.59
C ASN A 296 26.04 -23.09 9.74
N PRO A 297 26.16 -21.77 9.51
CA PRO A 297 26.19 -20.79 10.59
C PRO A 297 24.80 -20.66 11.23
N VAL A 298 24.82 -20.48 12.56
CA VAL A 298 23.67 -20.11 13.39
C VAL A 298 23.19 -18.72 12.94
N SER A 299 21.89 -18.56 12.70
CA SER A 299 21.29 -17.27 12.37
C SER A 299 21.45 -16.30 13.55
N SER A 300 22.24 -15.24 13.37
CA SER A 300 22.27 -14.08 14.26
C SER A 300 21.12 -13.13 13.89
N PRO A 301 20.33 -12.64 14.86
CA PRO A 301 19.32 -11.63 14.57
C PRO A 301 20.00 -10.27 14.31
N ILE A 302 19.90 -9.79 13.06
CA ILE A 302 20.34 -8.45 12.65
C ILE A 302 19.15 -7.50 12.74
N ILE A 303 19.36 -6.28 13.24
CA ILE A 303 18.39 -5.19 13.20
C ILE A 303 18.84 -4.20 12.12
N TYR A 304 17.94 -3.83 11.21
CA TYR A 304 18.19 -2.81 10.18
C TYR A 304 17.56 -1.49 10.59
N VAL A 305 18.28 -0.37 10.39
CA VAL A 305 17.88 0.95 10.87
C VAL A 305 18.20 2.00 9.80
N GLY A 306 17.21 2.78 9.39
CA GLY A 306 17.39 4.05 8.66
C GLY A 306 17.43 5.21 9.66
N ALA A 307 17.85 6.40 9.21
CA ALA A 307 18.02 7.54 10.10
C ALA A 307 17.58 8.85 9.43
N ASP A 308 16.77 9.64 10.14
CA ASP A 308 16.28 10.97 9.72
C ASP A 308 17.40 12.05 9.55
N GLY A 309 18.68 11.66 9.59
CA GLY A 309 19.82 12.58 9.56
C GLY A 309 21.17 11.87 9.67
N SER A 310 22.20 12.44 9.04
CA SER A 310 23.57 11.93 9.02
C SER A 310 24.23 11.94 10.42
N GLY A 311 25.14 10.99 10.66
CA GLY A 311 25.80 10.89 11.96
C GLY A 311 26.91 9.84 12.07
N THR A 312 27.21 9.47 13.31
CA THR A 312 28.13 8.37 13.61
C THR A 312 27.59 7.52 14.75
N VAL A 313 27.68 6.19 14.62
CA VAL A 313 27.33 5.24 15.68
C VAL A 313 28.45 4.22 15.86
N SER A 314 29.02 4.16 17.07
CA SER A 314 30.11 3.23 17.42
C SER A 314 31.31 3.26 16.44
N GLY A 315 31.58 4.41 15.81
CA GLY A 315 32.68 4.60 14.85
C GLY A 315 32.31 4.37 13.38
N VAL A 316 31.09 3.94 13.08
CA VAL A 316 30.54 3.88 11.72
C VAL A 316 29.89 5.23 11.41
N ALA A 317 30.37 5.92 10.37
CA ALA A 317 29.70 7.11 9.82
C ALA A 317 28.62 6.68 8.85
N PHE A 318 27.52 7.44 8.80
CA PHE A 318 26.39 7.20 7.92
C PHE A 318 25.73 8.54 7.56
N ASP A 319 25.15 8.60 6.37
CA ASP A 319 24.30 9.69 5.90
C ASP A 319 22.81 9.31 6.00
N ASP A 320 21.90 10.25 5.76
CA ASP A 320 20.45 10.08 5.96
C ASP A 320 19.84 9.05 5.00
N GLU A 321 20.42 8.90 3.81
CA GLU A 321 20.03 7.90 2.82
C GLU A 321 20.53 6.46 3.09
N ASP A 322 21.26 6.24 4.18
CA ASP A 322 21.87 4.95 4.48
C ASP A 322 20.99 4.05 5.34
N ILE A 323 21.16 2.73 5.16
CA ILE A 323 20.60 1.73 6.07
C ILE A 323 21.74 1.05 6.81
N LEU A 324 21.67 1.11 8.14
CA LEU A 324 22.60 0.47 9.05
C LEU A 324 22.13 -0.93 9.42
N ALA A 325 23.08 -1.82 9.70
CA ALA A 325 22.85 -3.12 10.34
C ALA A 325 23.50 -3.17 11.72
N TYR A 326 22.73 -3.61 12.71
CA TYR A 326 23.21 -3.93 14.05
C TYR A 326 23.18 -5.44 14.28
N ASP A 327 24.36 -6.03 14.42
CA ASP A 327 24.49 -7.42 14.85
C ASP A 327 24.30 -7.49 16.37
N THR A 328 23.15 -8.00 16.80
CA THR A 328 22.81 -8.13 18.23
C THR A 328 23.68 -9.15 18.97
N SER A 329 24.31 -10.07 18.24
CA SER A 329 25.20 -11.09 18.80
C SER A 329 26.61 -10.58 18.99
N ALA A 330 27.12 -9.79 18.04
CA ALA A 330 28.45 -9.19 18.10
C ALA A 330 28.46 -7.81 18.80
N GLY A 331 27.29 -7.18 18.93
CA GLY A 331 27.15 -5.83 19.49
C GLY A 331 27.76 -4.75 18.61
N SER A 332 27.84 -4.98 17.29
CA SER A 332 28.54 -4.11 16.34
C SER A 332 27.60 -3.54 15.28
N TRP A 333 27.88 -2.30 14.88
CA TRP A 333 27.23 -1.60 13.77
C TRP A 333 28.04 -1.73 12.49
N SER A 334 27.37 -1.73 11.35
CA SER A 334 27.95 -1.64 10.00
C SER A 334 26.97 -0.96 9.04
N ILE A 335 27.46 -0.38 7.95
CA ILE A 335 26.63 0.00 6.81
C ILE A 335 26.10 -1.27 6.13
N TYR A 336 24.79 -1.32 5.86
CA TYR A 336 24.16 -2.38 5.08
C TYR A 336 23.86 -1.91 3.66
N PHE A 337 23.38 -0.68 3.51
CA PHE A 337 23.14 -0.03 2.24
C PHE A 337 23.65 1.40 2.33
N ASP A 338 24.50 1.78 1.38
CA ASP A 338 25.02 3.14 1.20
C ASP A 338 24.23 3.78 0.05
N GLY A 339 23.39 4.75 0.36
CA GLY A 339 22.49 5.36 -0.64
C GLY A 339 23.22 6.29 -1.61
N SER A 340 24.26 6.94 -1.11
CA SER A 340 25.12 7.85 -1.86
C SER A 340 25.81 7.14 -3.03
N ASP A 341 26.28 5.91 -2.82
CA ASP A 341 26.93 5.09 -3.85
C ASP A 341 26.03 4.78 -5.06
N VAL A 342 24.71 4.76 -4.86
CA VAL A 342 23.71 4.48 -5.91
C VAL A 342 22.98 5.74 -6.38
N GLY A 343 23.49 6.91 -6.01
CA GLY A 343 23.02 8.20 -6.50
C GLY A 343 21.75 8.71 -5.85
N ILE A 344 21.38 8.18 -4.67
CA ILE A 344 20.40 8.83 -3.82
C ILE A 344 21.05 10.07 -3.20
N THR A 345 20.37 11.21 -3.26
CA THR A 345 20.91 12.50 -2.76
C THR A 345 20.04 13.13 -1.68
N ASN A 346 18.99 12.43 -1.25
CA ASN A 346 18.04 12.86 -0.22
C ASN A 346 17.64 11.65 0.62
N ASP A 347 17.09 11.92 1.80
CA ASP A 347 16.69 10.93 2.79
C ASP A 347 15.77 9.79 2.25
N VAL A 348 16.08 8.57 2.70
CA VAL A 348 15.23 7.39 2.54
C VAL A 348 14.20 7.41 3.68
N ASN A 349 12.97 7.83 3.35
CA ASN A 349 11.93 8.00 4.37
C ASN A 349 11.42 6.66 4.93
N ALA A 350 11.29 5.64 4.07
CA ALA A 350 10.92 4.30 4.50
C ALA A 350 11.62 3.23 3.67
N PHE A 351 11.90 2.09 4.31
CA PHE A 351 12.41 0.92 3.60
C PHE A 351 11.78 -0.39 4.08
N HIS A 352 11.81 -1.39 3.19
CA HIS A 352 11.51 -2.77 3.53
C HIS A 352 12.57 -3.69 2.92
N LEU A 353 13.15 -4.57 3.74
CA LEU A 353 14.07 -5.60 3.28
C LEU A 353 13.31 -6.90 2.98
N GLU A 354 13.33 -7.29 1.71
CA GLU A 354 12.78 -8.55 1.24
C GLU A 354 13.72 -9.72 1.56
N SER A 355 13.16 -10.94 1.63
CA SER A 355 13.91 -12.15 1.97
C SER A 355 15.02 -12.53 0.97
N ASP A 356 14.99 -11.99 -0.24
CA ASP A 356 15.99 -12.20 -1.29
C ASP A 356 17.10 -11.14 -1.29
N GLY A 357 17.07 -10.19 -0.34
CA GLY A 357 18.05 -9.09 -0.24
C GLY A 357 17.62 -7.82 -0.97
N THR A 358 16.50 -7.83 -1.69
CA THR A 358 15.95 -6.65 -2.36
C THR A 358 15.46 -5.62 -1.35
N LEU A 359 15.66 -4.34 -1.63
CA LEU A 359 15.13 -3.24 -0.84
C LEU A 359 13.97 -2.55 -1.55
N LEU A 360 12.89 -2.29 -0.82
CA LEU A 360 11.85 -1.35 -1.24
C LEU A 360 12.11 -0.02 -0.54
N LEU A 361 12.04 1.09 -1.27
CA LEU A 361 12.44 2.41 -0.77
C LEU A 361 11.39 3.46 -1.16
N SER A 362 11.09 4.37 -0.24
CA SER A 362 10.44 5.67 -0.48
C SER A 362 11.37 6.81 -0.05
N PHE A 363 11.05 8.05 -0.45
CA PHE A 363 11.91 9.20 -0.25
C PHE A 363 11.14 10.38 0.37
N GLU A 364 11.79 11.12 1.25
CA GLU A 364 11.18 12.25 1.97
C GLU A 364 10.89 13.44 1.03
N VAL A 365 11.67 13.53 -0.05
CA VAL A 365 11.57 14.59 -1.06
C VAL A 365 11.62 13.95 -2.45
N PRO A 366 10.83 14.45 -3.42
CA PRO A 366 10.90 13.98 -4.79
C PRO A 366 12.34 13.99 -5.29
N THR A 367 12.75 12.88 -5.88
CA THR A 367 14.12 12.63 -6.29
C THR A 367 14.17 12.16 -7.74
N THR A 368 15.36 12.06 -8.31
CA THR A 368 15.56 11.49 -9.64
C THR A 368 16.63 10.41 -9.57
N LEU A 369 16.24 9.19 -9.93
CA LEU A 369 17.12 8.03 -9.92
C LEU A 369 17.48 7.63 -11.36
N ALA A 370 18.68 7.11 -11.55
CA ALA A 370 19.26 6.86 -12.87
C ALA A 370 18.42 5.91 -13.75
N ASP A 371 17.85 4.85 -13.17
CA ASP A 371 17.15 3.79 -13.93
C ASP A 371 15.64 3.99 -14.05
N VAL A 372 15.05 4.82 -13.18
CA VAL A 372 13.58 4.96 -13.08
C VAL A 372 13.07 6.37 -13.37
N GLY A 373 13.94 7.39 -13.31
CA GLY A 373 13.56 8.78 -13.57
C GLY A 373 13.08 9.50 -12.31
N ALA A 374 12.12 10.43 -12.49
CA ALA A 374 11.55 11.19 -11.39
C ALA A 374 10.67 10.29 -10.51
N VAL A 375 10.84 10.39 -9.20
CA VAL A 375 10.12 9.60 -8.18
C VAL A 375 9.60 10.59 -7.15
N ASP A 376 8.30 10.58 -6.91
CA ASP A 376 7.62 11.41 -5.91
C ASP A 376 7.59 10.72 -4.53
N ARG A 377 7.15 11.46 -3.50
CA ARG A 377 7.14 10.99 -2.09
C ARG A 377 6.18 9.82 -1.82
N SER A 378 5.16 9.72 -2.67
CA SER A 378 4.13 8.70 -2.66
C SER A 378 4.57 7.39 -3.33
N ASP A 379 5.70 7.41 -4.02
CA ASP A 379 6.17 6.32 -4.84
C ASP A 379 7.04 5.34 -4.06
N ILE A 380 7.08 4.10 -4.54
CA ILE A 380 7.98 3.08 -4.01
C ILE A 380 8.77 2.48 -5.16
N VAL A 381 10.08 2.48 -5.00
CA VAL A 381 11.03 1.85 -5.92
C VAL A 381 11.60 0.59 -5.32
N ARG A 382 11.95 -0.35 -6.20
CA ARG A 382 12.70 -1.55 -5.85
C ARG A 382 14.16 -1.34 -6.21
N PHE A 383 15.05 -1.46 -5.23
CA PHE A 383 16.49 -1.56 -5.44
C PHE A 383 16.93 -3.03 -5.40
N THR A 384 17.50 -3.50 -6.51
CA THR A 384 18.07 -4.86 -6.61
C THR A 384 19.59 -4.77 -6.47
N PRO A 385 20.16 -5.18 -5.32
CA PRO A 385 21.59 -5.09 -5.11
C PRO A 385 22.37 -6.11 -5.94
N THR A 386 23.50 -5.67 -6.46
CA THR A 386 24.62 -6.51 -6.91
C THR A 386 25.75 -6.53 -5.86
N SER A 387 25.82 -5.50 -5.01
CA SER A 387 26.69 -5.36 -3.85
C SER A 387 26.00 -4.50 -2.78
N LEU A 388 26.27 -4.81 -1.50
CA LEU A 388 25.75 -4.12 -0.31
C LEU A 388 26.92 -3.80 0.64
N GLY A 389 26.71 -2.89 1.59
CA GLY A 389 27.72 -2.37 2.52
C GLY A 389 28.30 -1.03 2.09
N GLU A 390 29.50 -0.69 2.55
CA GLU A 390 30.22 0.57 2.23
C GLU A 390 30.55 0.76 0.72
N THR A 391 30.22 -0.23 -0.11
CA THR A 391 30.32 -0.11 -1.57
C THR A 391 29.07 -0.74 -2.14
N THR A 392 27.99 0.02 -2.14
CA THR A 392 26.68 -0.41 -2.60
C THR A 392 26.58 -0.24 -4.11
N ALA A 393 26.05 -1.26 -4.80
CA ALA A 393 25.85 -1.21 -6.24
C ALA A 393 24.64 -2.03 -6.62
N GLY A 394 23.86 -1.57 -7.58
CA GLY A 394 22.65 -2.26 -8.03
C GLY A 394 21.88 -1.43 -9.04
N SER A 395 20.62 -1.76 -9.23
CA SER A 395 19.72 -1.05 -10.14
C SER A 395 18.37 -0.79 -9.50
N PHE A 396 17.77 0.34 -9.84
CA PHE A 396 16.41 0.68 -9.45
C PHE A 396 15.38 0.21 -10.48
N SER A 397 14.19 -0.12 -10.02
CA SER A 397 13.02 -0.39 -10.86
C SER A 397 11.75 0.12 -10.17
N TRP A 398 10.76 0.53 -10.96
CA TRP A 398 9.45 0.91 -10.42
C TRP A 398 8.79 -0.29 -9.72
N LEU A 399 8.26 -0.06 -8.52
CA LEU A 399 7.36 -1.01 -7.86
C LEU A 399 5.93 -0.44 -7.79
N PHE A 400 5.80 0.81 -7.39
CA PHE A 400 4.52 1.48 -7.21
C PHE A 400 4.67 2.98 -7.52
N ASP A 401 3.83 3.47 -8.41
CA ASP A 401 3.65 4.90 -8.71
C ASP A 401 2.35 5.32 -8.00
N GLY A 402 2.45 6.26 -7.06
CA GLY A 402 1.29 6.71 -6.28
C GLY A 402 0.28 7.45 -7.15
N SER A 403 0.74 8.16 -8.17
CA SER A 403 -0.14 8.94 -9.05
C SER A 403 -1.07 8.06 -9.89
N ASP A 404 -0.67 6.83 -10.20
CA ASP A 404 -1.51 5.84 -10.89
C ASP A 404 -2.78 5.46 -10.12
N VAL A 405 -2.82 5.74 -8.81
CA VAL A 405 -3.95 5.43 -7.92
C VAL A 405 -4.46 6.65 -7.14
N GLU A 406 -4.18 7.87 -7.65
CA GLU A 406 -4.60 9.16 -7.04
C GLU A 406 -4.00 9.38 -5.63
N PHE A 407 -2.87 8.72 -5.35
CA PHE A 407 -2.09 8.89 -4.13
C PHE A 407 -0.96 9.90 -4.41
N ASP A 408 -1.33 11.16 -4.67
CA ASP A 408 -0.45 12.19 -5.27
C ASP A 408 -0.45 13.54 -4.53
N THR A 409 -1.06 13.61 -3.35
CA THR A 409 -1.10 14.85 -2.56
C THR A 409 0.13 15.00 -1.66
N THR A 410 0.37 16.20 -1.15
CA THR A 410 1.50 16.46 -0.24
C THR A 410 1.35 15.82 1.14
N SER A 411 0.18 15.25 1.46
CA SER A 411 -0.14 14.58 2.74
C SER A 411 -0.20 13.05 2.59
N GLU A 412 0.51 12.53 1.60
CA GLU A 412 0.51 11.12 1.20
C GLU A 412 1.95 10.60 1.05
N ASN A 413 2.87 11.15 1.85
CA ASN A 413 4.27 10.70 1.90
C ASN A 413 4.35 9.32 2.57
N VAL A 414 4.98 8.34 1.91
CA VAL A 414 5.11 6.97 2.43
C VAL A 414 6.15 6.91 3.54
N ASP A 415 5.73 6.62 4.77
CA ASP A 415 6.59 6.60 5.98
C ASP A 415 6.81 5.20 6.57
N ALA A 416 6.10 4.18 6.08
CA ALA A 416 6.43 2.79 6.37
C ALA A 416 6.08 1.89 5.20
N ILE A 417 6.93 0.89 4.97
CA ILE A 417 6.73 -0.14 3.95
C ILE A 417 6.79 -1.52 4.61
N GLY A 418 5.81 -2.35 4.29
CA GLY A 418 5.72 -3.71 4.79
C GLY A 418 5.21 -4.69 3.74
N ARG A 419 5.45 -5.97 4.03
CA ARG A 419 4.80 -7.09 3.34
C ARG A 419 3.88 -7.79 4.31
N ALA A 420 2.61 -7.89 3.93
CA ALA A 420 1.71 -8.81 4.59
C ALA A 420 2.15 -10.26 4.31
N PRO A 421 1.78 -11.25 5.15
CA PRO A 421 2.13 -12.66 4.94
C PRO A 421 1.67 -13.25 3.59
N ASP A 422 0.70 -12.60 2.94
CA ASP A 422 0.19 -12.93 1.61
C ASP A 422 0.92 -12.22 0.46
N GLY A 423 1.99 -11.47 0.76
CA GLY A 423 2.81 -10.75 -0.21
C GLY A 423 2.27 -9.36 -0.61
N ARG A 424 1.11 -8.93 -0.11
CA ARG A 424 0.61 -7.57 -0.37
C ARG A 424 1.55 -6.52 0.19
N LEU A 425 1.71 -5.44 -0.57
CA LEU A 425 2.34 -4.22 -0.09
C LEU A 425 1.43 -3.58 0.95
N VAL A 426 1.98 -3.29 2.12
CA VAL A 426 1.31 -2.51 3.16
C VAL A 426 2.12 -1.25 3.32
N VAL A 427 1.46 -0.10 3.24
CA VAL A 427 2.10 1.21 3.35
C VAL A 427 1.41 2.01 4.45
N SER A 428 2.17 2.88 5.11
CA SER A 428 1.68 3.95 5.96
C SER A 428 2.04 5.29 5.34
N THR A 429 1.30 6.34 5.72
CA THR A 429 1.37 7.66 5.11
C THR A 429 1.26 8.75 6.17
N LEU A 430 1.93 9.90 5.97
CA LEU A 430 1.98 11.02 6.94
C LEU A 430 0.91 12.11 6.76
#